data_AF-Q3KTK5-F1
#
_entry.id   AF-Q3KTK5-F1
#
_cell.length_a   1.000
_cell.length_b   1.000
_cell.length_c   1.000
_cell.angle_alpha   90.00
_cell.angle_beta   90.00
_cell.angle_gamma   90.00
#
_symmetry.space_group_name_H-M   'P 1'
#
loop_
_entity.id
_entity.type
_entity.pdbx_description
1 polymer ?
#
loop_
_entity_poly.entity_id
_entity_poly.type
_entity_poly.pdbx_seq_one_letter_code
_entity_poly.pdbx_strand_id
1 'polypeptide(L)'
;MLGVHLEGPFISKDCAGMHPVHYIMQFGIDPVKTISEVYGPNLNNVKMITIAPELEGASTAAAYLSSQGIIVSIGHTNSDYES
;
A
#
# COMPACT_ATOMS: atom_id res chain seq x y z
N MET A 1 3.42 9.18 -20.95
CA MET A 1 3.10 8.27 -19.82
C MET A 1 2.65 9.12 -18.65
N LEU A 2 1.53 8.79 -17.99
CA LEU A 2 0.97 9.59 -16.88
C LEU A 2 1.55 9.22 -15.50
N GLY A 3 2.25 8.08 -15.43
CA GLY A 3 2.87 7.51 -14.23
C GLY A 3 2.48 6.04 -14.07
N VAL A 4 2.80 5.45 -12.91
CA VAL A 4 2.57 4.04 -12.59
C VAL A 4 1.62 3.92 -11.39
N HIS A 5 0.77 2.90 -11.43
CA HIS A 5 -0.03 2.43 -10.30
C HIS A 5 0.61 1.15 -9.76
N LEU A 6 0.91 1.14 -8.45
CA LEU A 6 1.39 -0.05 -7.75
C LEU A 6 0.23 -0.67 -6.96
N GLU A 7 -0.15 -1.89 -7.30
CA GLU A 7 -1.20 -2.63 -6.60
C GLU A 7 -0.57 -3.73 -5.74
N GLY A 8 -0.52 -3.51 -4.42
CA GLY A 8 0.24 -4.33 -3.49
C GLY A 8 1.74 -3.98 -3.41
N PRO A 9 2.50 -4.61 -2.49
CA PRO A 9 2.15 -5.86 -1.80
C PRO A 9 1.37 -5.71 -0.48
N PHE A 10 1.06 -4.50 -0.04
CA PHE A 10 0.37 -4.24 1.25
C PHE A 10 -1.16 -4.35 1.12
N ILE A 11 -1.64 -5.56 0.82
CA ILE A 11 -3.06 -5.89 0.60
C ILE A 11 -3.51 -7.05 1.49
N SER A 12 -4.82 -7.27 1.65
CA SER A 12 -5.32 -8.40 2.43
C SER A 12 -5.05 -9.73 1.74
N LYS A 13 -4.54 -10.70 2.51
CA LYS A 13 -4.31 -12.06 2.02
C LYS A 13 -5.62 -12.77 1.68
N ASP A 14 -6.69 -12.47 2.40
CA ASP A 14 -8.00 -13.08 2.20
C ASP A 14 -8.69 -12.54 0.93
N CYS A 15 -8.27 -11.37 0.46
CA CYS A 15 -8.76 -10.73 -0.76
C CYS A 15 -7.70 -10.66 -1.86
N ALA A 16 -6.72 -11.57 -1.87
CA ALA A 16 -5.55 -11.52 -2.75
C ALA A 16 -5.87 -11.58 -4.26
N GLY A 17 -7.00 -12.18 -4.66
CA GLY A 17 -7.32 -12.38 -6.08
C GLY A 17 -6.20 -13.12 -6.82
N MET A 18 -5.61 -12.47 -7.83
CA MET A 18 -4.49 -13.02 -8.63
C MET A 18 -3.11 -12.73 -8.05
N HIS A 19 -3.00 -11.99 -6.94
CA HIS A 19 -1.72 -11.72 -6.29
C HIS A 19 -1.18 -13.00 -5.62
N PRO A 20 0.08 -13.39 -5.87
CA PRO A 20 0.66 -14.52 -5.15
C PRO A 20 0.76 -14.22 -3.66
N VAL A 21 0.06 -15.00 -2.84
CA VAL A 21 -0.08 -14.75 -1.39
C VAL A 21 1.26 -14.67 -0.65
N HIS A 22 2.29 -15.37 -1.13
CA HIS A 22 3.62 -15.35 -0.53
C HIS A 22 4.40 -14.05 -0.76
N TYR A 23 3.96 -13.19 -1.70
CA TYR A 23 4.51 -11.85 -1.90
C TYR A 23 3.71 -10.76 -1.18
N ILE A 24 2.58 -11.08 -0.56
CA ILE A 24 1.80 -10.11 0.23
C ILE A 24 2.53 -9.83 1.54
N MET A 25 2.72 -8.55 1.84
CA MET A 25 3.54 -8.06 2.94
C MET A 25 2.73 -7.26 3.96
N GLN A 26 3.23 -7.23 5.19
CA GLN A 26 2.79 -6.34 6.27
C GLN A 26 3.74 -5.15 6.38
N PHE A 27 3.28 -4.04 6.92
CA PHE A 27 4.12 -2.85 7.15
C PHE A 27 5.12 -3.03 8.29
N GLY A 28 4.84 -3.90 9.26
CA GLY A 28 5.69 -4.09 10.43
C GLY A 28 5.72 -2.87 11.36
N ILE A 29 6.80 -2.72 12.11
CA ILE A 29 6.92 -1.70 13.18
C ILE A 29 7.05 -0.27 12.61
N ASP A 30 7.65 -0.11 11.43
CA ASP A 30 7.87 1.19 10.79
C ASP A 30 7.36 1.18 9.35
N PRO A 31 6.08 1.55 9.13
CA PRO A 31 5.46 1.53 7.81
C PRO A 31 6.16 2.42 6.79
N VAL A 32 6.72 3.56 7.21
CA VAL A 32 7.38 4.52 6.31
C VAL A 32 8.69 3.93 5.82
N LYS A 33 9.49 3.36 6.73
CA LYS A 33 10.72 2.68 6.36
C LYS A 33 10.43 1.49 5.44
N THR A 34 9.44 0.67 5.77
CA THR A 34 9.09 -0.49 4.96
C THR A 34 8.61 -0.11 3.55
N ILE A 35 7.83 0.98 3.40
CA ILE A 35 7.48 1.52 2.07
C ILE A 35 8.72 1.88 1.26
N SER A 36 9.68 2.59 1.88
CA SER A 36 10.92 3.00 1.23
C SER A 36 11.80 1.80 0.85
N GLU A 37 11.84 0.76 1.68
CA GLU A 37 12.57 -0.49 1.40
C GLU A 37 11.94 -1.29 0.26
N VAL A 38 10.60 -1.34 0.17
CA VAL A 38 9.89 -2.14 -0.82
C VAL A 38 9.82 -1.45 -2.19
N TYR A 39 9.46 -0.17 -2.22
CA TYR A 39 9.29 0.57 -3.48
C TYR A 39 10.52 1.40 -3.88
N GLY A 40 11.50 1.50 -2.99
CA GLY A 40 12.67 2.34 -3.15
C GLY A 40 12.45 3.78 -2.68
N PRO A 41 13.54 4.56 -2.57
CA PRO A 41 13.51 5.92 -2.02
C PRO A 41 12.92 6.97 -2.98
N ASN A 42 12.64 6.61 -4.24
CA ASN A 42 12.18 7.54 -5.26
C ASN A 42 10.90 7.05 -5.92
N LEU A 43 9.79 7.73 -5.62
CA LEU A 43 8.46 7.43 -6.13
C LEU A 43 7.95 8.48 -7.14
N ASN A 44 8.83 9.28 -7.75
CA ASN A 44 8.44 10.42 -8.59
C ASN A 44 7.53 10.03 -9.78
N ASN A 45 7.66 8.80 -10.28
CA ASN A 45 6.82 8.27 -11.37
C ASN A 45 5.58 7.50 -10.88
N VAL A 46 5.42 7.28 -9.58
CA VAL A 46 4.27 6.60 -9.00
C VAL A 46 3.15 7.63 -8.78
N LYS A 47 1.94 7.30 -9.22
CA LYS A 47 0.76 8.16 -9.06
C LYS A 47 -0.26 7.61 -8.11
N MET A 48 -0.30 6.28 -7.99
CA MET A 48 -1.27 5.61 -7.15
C MET A 48 -0.66 4.37 -6.53
N ILE A 49 -1.03 4.09 -5.29
CA ILE A 49 -0.72 2.84 -4.61
C ILE A 49 -1.99 2.29 -3.98
N THR A 50 -2.30 1.02 -4.22
CA THR A 50 -3.40 0.31 -3.54
C THR A 50 -2.89 -0.30 -2.25
N ILE A 51 -3.58 -0.03 -1.14
CA ILE A 51 -3.33 -0.66 0.16
C ILE A 51 -4.64 -1.16 0.77
N ALA A 52 -4.54 -2.18 1.62
CA ALA A 52 -5.62 -2.63 2.48
C ALA A 52 -5.60 -1.84 3.81
N PRO A 53 -6.68 -1.13 4.18
CA PRO A 53 -6.74 -0.26 5.36
C PRO A 53 -6.72 -1.02 6.69
N GLU A 54 -7.14 -2.29 6.74
CA GLU A 54 -7.07 -3.13 7.94
C GLU A 54 -5.65 -3.48 8.38
N LEU A 55 -4.65 -3.30 7.51
CA LEU A 55 -3.28 -3.64 7.87
C LEU A 55 -2.74 -2.67 8.92
N GLU A 56 -2.14 -3.22 9.97
CA GLU A 56 -1.50 -2.41 11.01
C GLU A 56 -0.45 -1.47 10.38
N GLY A 57 -0.58 -0.17 10.64
CA GLY A 57 0.27 0.86 10.06
C GLY A 57 -0.19 1.43 8.71
N ALA A 58 -1.30 0.94 8.14
CA ALA A 58 -1.85 1.43 6.87
C ALA A 58 -2.15 2.94 6.88
N SER A 59 -2.71 3.48 7.98
CA SER A 59 -2.97 4.92 8.11
C SER A 59 -1.68 5.76 8.08
N THR A 60 -0.63 5.32 8.79
CA THR A 60 0.69 5.96 8.77
C THR A 60 1.32 5.91 7.38
N ALA A 61 1.27 4.74 6.74
CA ALA A 61 1.70 4.54 5.36
C ALA A 61 0.95 5.47 4.39
N ALA A 62 -0.38 5.54 4.51
CA ALA A 62 -1.23 6.37 3.65
C ALA A 62 -0.93 7.85 3.80
N ALA A 63 -0.75 8.33 5.04
CA ALA A 63 -0.36 9.71 5.33
C ALA A 63 1.01 10.04 4.73
N TYR A 64 1.99 9.13 4.86
CA TYR A 64 3.30 9.30 4.25
C TYR A 64 3.21 9.36 2.72
N LEU A 65 2.55 8.42 2.07
CA LEU A 65 2.40 8.40 0.61
C LEU A 65 1.66 9.64 0.09
N SER A 66 0.60 10.06 0.78
CA SER A 66 -0.14 11.27 0.44
C SER A 66 0.74 12.53 0.56
N SER A 67 1.63 12.58 1.56
CA SER A 67 2.61 13.68 1.70
C SER A 67 3.59 13.77 0.53
N GLN A 68 3.80 12.67 -0.20
CA GLN A 68 4.62 12.60 -1.42
C GLN A 68 3.81 12.90 -2.70
N GLY A 69 2.53 13.27 -2.58
CA GLY A 69 1.67 13.54 -3.73
C GLY A 69 1.16 12.29 -4.46
N ILE A 70 1.20 11.13 -3.80
CA ILE A 70 0.73 9.84 -4.33
C ILE A 70 -0.71 9.63 -3.87
N ILE A 71 -1.59 9.21 -4.78
CA ILE A 71 -2.97 8.84 -4.45
C ILE A 71 -2.96 7.47 -3.78
N VAL A 72 -3.55 7.38 -2.58
CA VAL A 72 -3.74 6.11 -1.90
C VAL A 72 -5.13 5.58 -2.25
N SER A 73 -5.19 4.41 -2.86
CA SER A 73 -6.43 3.69 -3.16
C SER A 73 -6.66 2.60 -2.12
N ILE A 74 -7.89 2.47 -1.64
CA ILE A 74 -8.30 1.35 -0.79
C ILE A 74 -8.74 0.21 -1.70
N GLY A 75 -8.17 -0.99 -1.50
CA GLY A 75 -8.50 -2.16 -2.30
C GLY A 75 -7.92 -3.44 -1.71
N HIS A 76 -8.42 -4.58 -2.21
CA HIS A 76 -8.07 -5.90 -1.67
C HIS A 76 -8.20 -5.95 -0.15
N THR A 77 -9.34 -5.51 0.34
CA THR A 77 -9.62 -5.33 1.76
C THR A 77 -10.86 -6.12 2.15
N ASN A 78 -10.83 -6.61 3.39
CA ASN A 78 -11.98 -7.19 4.07
C ASN A 78 -12.48 -6.26 5.20
N SER A 79 -12.08 -4.98 5.18
CA SER A 79 -12.56 -3.96 6.12
C SER A 79 -14.01 -3.58 5.88
N ASP A 80 -14.72 -3.36 6.99
CA ASP A 80 -16.02 -2.72 7.00
C ASP A 80 -15.89 -1.19 6.98
N TYR A 81 -16.99 -0.49 6.66
CA TYR A 81 -17.05 0.95 6.47
C TYR A 81 -16.51 1.82 7.62
N GLU A 82 -16.52 1.31 8.86
CA GLU A 82 -16.11 2.03 10.08
C GLU A 82 -14.60 1.94 10.38
N SER A 83 -13.81 1.26 9.53
CA SER A 83 -12.40 0.94 9.78
C SER A 83 -11.43 2.08 9.46
#